data_AF-A0A523NFY9-F1
#
_entry.id   AF-A0A523NFY9-F1
#
_cell.length_a   1.000
_cell.length_b   1.000
_cell.length_c   1.000
_cell.angle_alpha   90.00
_cell.angle_beta   90.00
_cell.angle_gamma   90.00
#
_symmetry.space_group_name_H-M   'P 1'
#
loop_
_entity.id
_entity.type
_entity.pdbx_description
1 polymer ?
#
loop_
_entity_poly.entity_id
_entity_poly.type
_entity_poly.pdbx_seq_one_letter_code
_entity_poly.pdbx_strand_id
1 'polypeptide(L)'
;MPKVAESTIRRLSLYLRFLEEFEEQGIETVSSEALAGRGGTTSAQVRKDLSFFGSCGKRGLGYSVPELAGRLRTIIGLGHRYPLALIGAGKIGSA
;
A
#
# COMPACT_ATOMS: atom_id res chain seq x y z
N MET A 1 17.60 3.86 8.18
CA MET A 1 16.28 4.08 7.56
C MET A 1 15.50 5.02 8.48
N PRO A 2 14.87 6.10 7.97
CA PRO A 2 14.05 6.95 8.82
C PRO A 2 12.94 6.13 9.48
N LYS A 3 12.63 6.41 10.75
CA LYS A 3 11.54 5.76 11.48
C LYS A 3 10.21 6.12 10.78
N VAL A 4 9.72 5.21 9.95
CA VAL A 4 8.36 5.32 9.39
C VAL A 4 7.39 4.99 10.52
N ALA A 5 6.39 5.85 10.73
CA ALA A 5 5.39 5.62 11.76
C ALA A 5 4.61 4.32 11.45
N GLU A 6 4.27 3.56 12.48
CA GLU A 6 3.48 2.33 12.35
C GLU A 6 2.14 2.58 11.65
N SER A 7 1.53 3.74 11.92
CA SER A 7 0.31 4.19 11.23
C SER A 7 0.48 4.37 9.72
N THR A 8 1.67 4.77 9.27
CA THR A 8 2.01 4.87 7.85
C THR A 8 2.12 3.48 7.24
N ILE A 9 2.82 2.53 7.90
CA ILE A 9 2.92 1.14 7.41
C ILE A 9 1.53 0.53 7.23
N ARG A 10 0.63 0.70 8.22
CA ARG A 10 -0.76 0.23 8.12
C ARG A 10 -1.51 0.84 6.93
N ARG A 11 -1.31 2.14 6.65
CA ARG A 11 -1.91 2.79 5.47
C ARG A 11 -1.30 2.29 4.16
N LEU A 12 0.00 2.00 4.11
CA LEU A 12 0.63 1.41 2.92
C LEU A 12 0.02 0.06 2.56
N SER A 13 -0.26 -0.79 3.55
CA SER A 13 -0.95 -2.07 3.32
C SER A 13 -2.35 -1.87 2.74
N LEU A 14 -3.09 -0.84 3.18
CA LEU A 14 -4.39 -0.49 2.62
C LEU A 14 -4.27 0.05 1.19
N TYR A 15 -3.31 0.93 0.92
CA TYR A 15 -3.07 1.44 -0.43
C TYR A 15 -2.72 0.31 -1.40
N LEU A 16 -1.87 -0.64 -0.98
CA LEU A 16 -1.55 -1.81 -1.81
C LEU A 16 -2.81 -2.59 -2.19
N ARG A 17 -3.69 -2.86 -1.22
CA ARG A 17 -4.95 -3.58 -1.49
C ARG A 17 -5.83 -2.84 -2.49
N PHE A 18 -5.96 -1.51 -2.36
CA PHE A 18 -6.74 -0.72 -3.32
C PHE A 18 -6.11 -0.71 -4.71
N LEU A 19 -4.78 -0.68 -4.80
CA LEU A 19 -4.07 -0.73 -6.07
C LEU A 19 -4.23 -2.08 -6.75
N GLU A 20 -4.25 -3.17 -5.98
CA GLU A 20 -4.55 -4.52 -6.49
C GLU A 20 -5.97 -4.60 -7.07
N GLU A 21 -6.95 -4.05 -6.38
CA GLU A 21 -8.32 -3.95 -6.91
C GLU A 21 -8.40 -3.09 -8.19
N PHE A 22 -7.64 -1.99 -8.26
CA PHE A 22 -7.58 -1.16 -9.46
C PHE A 22 -6.86 -1.86 -10.62
N GLU A 23 -5.81 -2.63 -10.33
CA GLU A 23 -5.08 -3.47 -11.28
C GLU A 23 -6.02 -4.53 -11.88
N GLU A 24 -6.83 -5.21 -11.05
CA GLU A 24 -7.85 -6.16 -11.48
C GLU A 24 -8.94 -5.52 -12.35
N GLN A 25 -9.25 -4.24 -12.13
CA GLN A 25 -10.20 -3.46 -12.92
C GLN A 25 -9.60 -2.88 -14.22
N GLY A 26 -8.31 -3.11 -14.49
CA GLY A 26 -7.62 -2.58 -15.67
C GLY A 26 -7.36 -1.07 -15.59
N ILE A 27 -7.37 -0.47 -14.39
CA ILE A 27 -7.07 0.94 -14.20
C ILE A 27 -5.55 1.12 -14.19
N GLU A 28 -5.03 1.90 -15.12
CA GLU A 28 -3.58 2.12 -15.25
C GLU A 28 -3.06 3.24 -14.34
N THR A 29 -3.88 4.25 -14.04
CA THR A 29 -3.49 5.41 -13.23
C THR A 29 -4.53 5.77 -12.19
N VAL A 30 -4.06 6.20 -11.02
CA VAL A 30 -4.91 6.60 -9.89
C VAL A 30 -4.46 7.94 -9.31
N SER A 31 -5.40 8.77 -8.89
CA SER A 31 -5.09 10.04 -8.21
C SER A 31 -4.92 9.86 -6.70
N SER A 32 -4.28 10.83 -6.05
CA SER A 32 -4.22 10.88 -4.58
C SER A 32 -5.60 11.04 -3.95
N GLU A 33 -6.54 11.77 -4.59
CA GLU A 33 -7.94 11.83 -4.16
C GLU A 33 -8.62 10.46 -4.18
N ALA A 34 -8.43 9.68 -5.25
CA ALA A 34 -9.07 8.36 -5.38
C ALA A 34 -8.57 7.37 -4.31
N LEU A 35 -7.25 7.35 -4.05
CA LEU A 35 -6.68 6.56 -2.95
C LEU A 35 -7.16 7.04 -1.57
N ALA A 36 -7.26 8.36 -1.39
CA ALA A 36 -7.72 8.96 -0.14
C ALA A 36 -9.18 8.62 0.19
N GLY A 37 -10.06 8.69 -0.83
CA GLY A 37 -11.48 8.39 -0.69
C GLY A 37 -11.77 6.96 -0.23
N ARG A 38 -10.97 5.98 -0.66
CA ARG A 38 -11.07 4.59 -0.19
C ARG A 38 -10.38 4.35 1.14
N GLY A 39 -9.27 5.05 1.41
CA GLY A 39 -8.46 4.85 2.61
C GLY A 39 -8.90 5.59 3.86
N GLY A 40 -10.01 6.34 3.81
CA GLY A 40 -10.46 7.16 4.94
C GLY A 40 -9.42 8.19 5.36
N THR A 41 -8.65 8.71 4.38
CA THR A 41 -7.54 9.63 4.62
C THR A 41 -7.63 10.84 3.69
N THR A 42 -6.67 11.75 3.72
CA THR A 42 -6.64 12.92 2.84
C THR A 42 -5.66 12.73 1.69
N SER A 43 -5.96 13.34 0.55
CA SER A 43 -5.05 13.41 -0.61
C SER A 43 -3.66 13.93 -0.25
N ALA A 44 -3.58 14.87 0.71
CA ALA A 44 -2.32 15.37 1.26
C ALA A 44 -1.56 14.31 2.07
N GLN A 45 -2.26 13.52 2.89
CA GLN A 45 -1.66 12.43 3.65
C GLN A 45 -1.16 11.31 2.73
N VAL A 46 -1.90 10.93 1.69
CA VAL A 46 -1.44 9.97 0.67
C VAL A 46 -0.14 10.46 0.03
N ARG A 47 -0.09 11.71 -0.42
CA ARG A 47 1.13 12.30 -1.01
C ARG A 47 2.31 12.27 -0.02
N LYS A 48 2.05 12.61 1.24
CA LYS A 48 3.07 12.59 2.30
C LYS A 48 3.59 11.17 2.55
N ASP A 49 2.69 10.19 2.68
CA ASP A 49 3.06 8.79 2.89
C ASP A 49 3.91 8.26 1.73
N LEU A 50 3.49 8.50 0.49
CA LEU A 50 4.19 8.03 -0.70
C LEU A 50 5.51 8.77 -0.96
N SER A 51 5.62 10.05 -0.55
CA SER A 51 6.85 10.83 -0.72
C SER A 51 8.06 10.27 0.03
N PHE A 52 7.84 9.51 1.11
CA PHE A 52 8.92 8.86 1.86
C PHE A 52 9.64 7.78 1.05
N PHE A 53 9.00 7.28 -0.02
CA PHE A 53 9.48 6.16 -0.81
C PHE A 53 9.87 6.54 -2.25
N GLY A 54 10.04 7.84 -2.51
CA GLY A 54 10.53 8.40 -3.77
C GLY A 54 9.50 9.23 -4.54
N SER A 55 9.88 9.67 -5.74
CA SER A 55 8.99 10.39 -6.66
C SER A 55 7.96 9.43 -7.26
N CYS A 56 6.88 9.22 -6.54
CA CYS A 56 5.72 8.49 -7.05
C CYS A 56 4.77 9.51 -7.69
N GLY A 57 4.57 9.40 -9.01
CA GLY A 57 3.58 10.17 -9.75
C GLY A 57 4.12 11.34 -10.57
N LYS A 58 3.51 11.55 -11.74
CA LYS A 58 3.73 12.72 -12.59
C LYS A 58 2.66 13.76 -12.27
N ARG A 59 3.04 15.03 -12.07
CA ARG A 59 2.09 16.14 -11.83
C ARG A 59 1.04 16.13 -12.96
N GLY A 60 -0.23 16.01 -12.59
CA GLY A 60 -1.37 15.98 -13.51
C GLY A 60 -1.79 14.61 -14.06
N LEU A 61 -0.98 13.55 -13.87
CA LEU A 61 -1.26 12.19 -14.38
C LEU A 61 -1.61 11.18 -13.28
N GLY A 62 -1.28 11.49 -12.02
CA GLY A 62 -1.47 10.56 -10.91
C GLY A 62 -0.33 9.54 -10.79
N TYR A 63 -0.63 8.42 -10.14
CA TYR A 63 0.27 7.31 -9.88
C TYR A 63 -0.04 6.17 -10.85
N SER A 64 0.98 5.60 -11.48
CA SER A 64 0.83 4.33 -12.21
C SER A 64 0.48 3.23 -11.21
N VAL A 65 -0.66 2.57 -11.40
CA VAL A 65 -1.15 1.49 -10.53
C VAL A 65 -0.15 0.33 -10.48
N PRO A 66 0.29 -0.27 -11.61
CA PRO A 66 1.21 -1.41 -11.56
C PRO A 66 2.58 -1.03 -10.99
N GLU A 67 3.09 0.18 -11.30
CA GLU A 67 4.39 0.63 -10.78
C GLU A 67 4.31 0.88 -9.26
N LEU A 68 3.25 1.54 -8.79
CA LEU A 68 3.07 1.86 -7.37
C LEU A 68 2.81 0.59 -6.55
N ALA A 69 1.98 -0.33 -7.04
CA ALA A 69 1.73 -1.62 -6.40
C ALA A 69 3.03 -2.43 -6.26
N GLY A 70 3.82 -2.52 -7.33
CA GLY A 70 5.13 -3.18 -7.31
C GLY A 70 6.09 -2.57 -6.27
N ARG A 71 6.15 -1.23 -6.19
CA ARG A 71 6.98 -0.55 -5.18
C ARG A 71 6.48 -0.83 -3.76
N LEU A 72 5.18 -0.75 -3.51
CA LEU A 72 4.62 -1.00 -2.17
C LEU A 72 4.85 -2.46 -1.73
N ARG A 73 4.75 -3.44 -2.63
CA ARG A 73 5.09 -4.84 -2.34
C ARG A 73 6.55 -4.98 -1.86
N THR A 74 7.47 -4.29 -2.52
CA THR A 74 8.89 -4.27 -2.11
C THR A 74 9.09 -3.58 -0.77
N ILE A 75 8.44 -2.44 -0.53
CA ILE A 75 8.55 -1.67 0.72
C ILE A 75 8.01 -2.45 1.93
N ILE A 76 6.87 -3.12 1.76
CA ILE A 76 6.23 -3.93 2.81
C ILE A 76 6.95 -5.29 2.98
N GLY A 77 7.85 -5.63 2.05
CA GLY A 77 8.65 -6.86 2.12
C GLY A 77 7.86 -8.11 1.75
N LEU A 78 6.76 -7.99 1.00
CA LEU A 78 5.95 -9.12 0.50
C LEU A 78 6.70 -10.01 -0.50
N GLY A 79 7.87 -9.58 -0.97
CA GLY A 79 8.80 -10.42 -1.74
C GLY A 79 9.60 -11.44 -0.90
N HIS A 80 9.53 -11.36 0.43
CA HIS A 80 10.24 -12.27 1.32
C HIS A 80 9.31 -13.36 1.86
N ARG A 81 9.74 -14.63 1.79
CA ARG A 81 9.06 -15.73 2.50
C ARG A 81 9.42 -15.65 3.98
N TYR A 82 8.47 -15.27 4.82
CA TYR A 82 8.63 -15.32 6.26
C TYR A 82 8.20 -16.69 6.78
N PRO A 83 9.10 -17.50 7.36
CA PRO A 83 8.70 -18.71 8.07
C PRO A 83 7.91 -18.29 9.31
N LEU A 84 6.62 -18.58 9.33
CA LEU A 84 5.72 -18.31 10.44
C LEU A 84 5.39 -19.63 11.14
N ALA A 85 5.44 -19.63 12.48
CA ALA A 85 4.98 -20.75 13.30
C ALA A 85 3.88 -20.24 14.25
N LEU A 86 2.72 -20.90 14.23
CA LEU A 86 1.62 -20.62 15.15
C LEU A 86 1.73 -21.59 16.33
N ILE A 87 1.95 -21.09 17.54
CA ILE A 87 2.01 -21.90 18.76
C ILE A 87 0.74 -21.65 19.56
N GLY A 88 -0.03 -22.71 19.82
CA GLY A 88 -1.33 -22.63 20.49
C GLY A 88 -2.49 -22.35 19.54
N ALA A 89 -2.77 -23.28 18.62
CA ALA A 89 -3.98 -23.28 17.80
C ALA A 89 -5.19 -23.78 18.62
N GLY A 90 -5.66 -22.97 19.57
CA GLY A 90 -7.00 -23.13 20.14
C GLY A 90 -8.08 -22.85 19.07
N LYS A 91 -9.34 -22.59 19.46
CA LYS A 91 -10.49 -22.33 18.55
C LYS A 91 -10.30 -21.23 17.47
N ILE A 92 -9.18 -20.51 17.44
CA ILE A 92 -8.86 -19.46 16.45
C ILE A 92 -7.89 -19.97 15.36
N GLY A 93 -7.22 -21.12 15.56
CA GLY A 93 -6.27 -21.70 14.60
C GLY A 93 -6.88 -22.65 13.57
N SER A 94 -8.21 -22.69 13.46
CA SER A 94 -8.96 -23.60 12.58
C SER A 94 -9.88 -22.80 11.65
N ALA A 95 -9.31 -22.06 10.70
CA ALA A 95 -10.02 -21.46 9.57
C ALA A 95 -9.06 -21.29 8.38
#